data_AF-A0A0G8CIY2-F1
#
_entry.id   AF-A0A0G8CIY2-F1
#
_cell.length_a   1.000
_cell.length_b   1.000
_cell.length_c   1.000
_cell.angle_alpha   90.00
_cell.angle_beta   90.00
_cell.angle_gamma   90.00
#
_symmetry.space_group_name_H-M   'P 1'
#
loop_
_entity.id
_entity.type
_entity.pdbx_description
1 polymer ?
#
loop_
_entity_poly.entity_id
_entity_poly.type
_entity_poly.pdbx_seq_one_letter_code
_entity_poly.pdbx_strand_id
1 'polypeptide(L)'
;MSILATSVKTKNLPQQVLRWQSMVESECSAQGVPELIPYVLGIIMVESDGNSEKTPDIMQSSESQGWPMNTIKNPKDSIYYGVKHLKGAFDDAKKNGITDLSAIVQSYNFGRAYLRWLASNKKQHSLPVADLYSKTVVAPSLGNTTGAMVRYSNPIAVAYNGGYRYKNGGNFFYAEIVKQYVDFDGGTNPSENKEPSEWARSAWKWGLEKGIVDGNSHPHGTVVEEILVHMLQRVYNNKVFLGTGSAVSFAIDTSYRNGEPSEWARDAWKWGLEKGIVDGNSHPHGEVTEEILVHMLQRVYNNKVFSGTGSSGAFVTNVSYQNGEPSEWARDAWKWGLEKGIIDGNSHPHGKVTEEILVHILQRCTNNGVFK
;
A
#
# COMPACT_ATOMS: atom_id res chain seq x y z
N MET A 1 -1.03 -26.81 -5.66
CA MET A 1 -0.06 -26.26 -4.68
C MET A 1 -0.86 -25.53 -3.62
N SER A 2 -0.74 -25.99 -2.37
CA SER A 2 -1.46 -25.44 -1.22
C SER A 2 -0.68 -24.23 -0.70
N ILE A 3 -1.07 -23.04 -1.16
CA ILE A 3 -0.71 -21.77 -0.53
C ILE A 3 -1.89 -21.46 0.42
N LEU A 4 -1.64 -20.85 1.59
CA LEU A 4 -2.60 -20.47 2.65
C LEU A 4 -2.57 -21.35 3.93
N ALA A 5 -1.39 -21.77 4.36
CA ALA A 5 -1.15 -22.17 5.75
C ALA A 5 -0.12 -21.21 6.40
N THR A 6 -0.45 -19.93 6.49
CA THR A 6 0.35 -18.94 7.22
C THR A 6 -0.56 -18.15 8.15
N SER A 7 -0.27 -18.23 9.45
CA SER A 7 -1.06 -17.69 10.58
C SER A 7 -1.18 -16.16 10.49
N VAL A 8 -2.27 -15.67 9.90
CA VAL A 8 -2.71 -14.29 10.12
C VAL A 8 -3.02 -14.13 11.62
N LYS A 9 -2.54 -13.05 12.26
CA LYS A 9 -2.73 -12.80 13.69
C LYS A 9 -3.62 -11.58 13.93
N THR A 10 -4.48 -11.68 14.94
CA THR A 10 -5.21 -10.53 15.47
C THR A 10 -4.30 -9.66 16.32
N LYS A 11 -4.56 -8.35 16.38
CA LYS A 11 -3.88 -7.39 17.26
C LYS A 11 -4.91 -6.53 18.00
N ASN A 12 -4.57 -6.05 19.19
CA ASN A 12 -5.38 -5.07 19.93
C ASN A 12 -6.87 -5.42 20.15
N LEU A 13 -7.25 -6.71 20.09
CA LEU A 13 -8.63 -7.13 20.35
C LEU A 13 -8.91 -7.18 21.86
N PRO A 14 -10.02 -6.61 22.34
CA PRO A 14 -10.39 -6.68 23.74
C PRO A 14 -10.91 -8.08 24.12
N GLN A 15 -10.85 -8.41 25.41
CA GLN A 15 -11.32 -9.72 25.92
C GLN A 15 -12.79 -10.00 25.60
N GLN A 16 -13.61 -8.94 25.46
CA GLN A 16 -15.01 -9.04 25.06
C GLN A 16 -15.21 -9.62 23.66
N VAL A 17 -14.22 -9.47 22.78
CA VAL A 17 -14.18 -10.13 21.46
C VAL A 17 -13.48 -11.48 21.55
N LEU A 18 -12.33 -11.55 22.24
CA LEU A 18 -11.53 -12.79 22.33
C LEU A 18 -12.29 -13.96 22.98
N ARG A 19 -13.29 -13.70 23.82
CA ARG A 19 -14.17 -14.76 24.36
C ARG A 19 -14.91 -15.57 23.27
N TRP A 20 -15.06 -15.02 22.07
CA TRP A 20 -15.68 -15.70 20.93
C TRP A 20 -14.71 -16.54 20.09
N GLN A 21 -13.40 -16.44 20.35
CA GLN A 21 -12.35 -17.04 19.53
C GLN A 21 -12.56 -18.53 19.29
N SER A 22 -12.75 -19.35 20.32
CA SER A 22 -12.94 -20.80 20.13
C SER A 22 -14.19 -21.15 19.32
N MET A 23 -15.25 -20.34 19.42
CA MET A 23 -16.46 -20.54 18.61
C MET A 23 -16.22 -20.16 17.14
N VAL A 24 -15.50 -19.07 16.91
CA VAL A 24 -15.07 -18.65 15.57
C VAL A 24 -14.14 -19.69 14.93
N GLU A 25 -13.14 -20.19 15.66
CA GLU A 25 -12.22 -21.24 15.21
C GLU A 25 -12.99 -22.51 14.80
N SER A 26 -13.93 -22.95 15.63
CA SER A 26 -14.78 -24.10 15.35
C SER A 26 -15.66 -23.88 14.11
N GLU A 27 -16.28 -22.72 13.98
CA GLU A 27 -17.21 -22.44 12.87
C GLU A 27 -16.45 -22.25 11.54
N CYS A 28 -15.34 -21.51 11.54
CA CYS A 28 -14.49 -21.35 10.35
C CYS A 28 -13.96 -22.70 9.87
N SER A 29 -13.53 -23.57 10.81
CA SER A 29 -13.09 -24.93 10.48
C SER A 29 -14.24 -25.77 9.90
N ALA A 30 -15.43 -25.71 10.51
CA ALA A 30 -16.61 -26.43 10.03
C ALA A 30 -17.05 -25.99 8.62
N GLN A 31 -16.87 -24.71 8.28
CA GLN A 31 -17.17 -24.18 6.95
C GLN A 31 -16.01 -24.31 5.94
N GLY A 32 -14.87 -24.85 6.37
CA GLY A 32 -13.69 -25.11 5.53
C GLY A 32 -12.90 -23.85 5.18
N VAL A 33 -12.89 -22.85 6.05
CA VAL A 33 -12.17 -21.56 5.88
C VAL A 33 -11.40 -21.14 7.14
N PRO A 34 -10.57 -22.01 7.75
CA PRO A 34 -9.81 -21.66 8.95
C PRO A 34 -8.90 -20.44 8.76
N GLU A 35 -8.47 -20.14 7.53
CA GLU A 35 -7.70 -18.94 7.20
C GLU A 35 -8.46 -17.63 7.47
N LEU A 36 -9.80 -17.67 7.59
CA LEU A 36 -10.62 -16.47 7.80
C LEU A 36 -10.78 -16.09 9.28
N ILE A 37 -10.34 -16.93 10.22
CA ILE A 37 -10.53 -16.74 11.67
C ILE A 37 -10.16 -15.32 12.15
N PRO A 38 -8.99 -14.76 11.81
CA PRO A 38 -8.59 -13.44 12.30
C PRO A 38 -9.50 -12.33 11.77
N TYR A 39 -9.92 -12.42 10.51
CA TYR A 39 -10.82 -11.45 9.89
C TYR A 39 -12.21 -11.50 10.52
N VAL A 40 -12.70 -12.69 10.84
CA VAL A 40 -13.98 -12.86 11.54
C VAL A 40 -13.93 -12.19 12.92
N LEU A 41 -12.84 -12.35 13.67
CA LEU A 41 -12.67 -11.66 14.96
C LEU A 41 -12.59 -10.14 14.81
N GLY A 42 -11.87 -9.64 13.80
CA GLY A 42 -11.84 -8.22 13.48
C GLY A 42 -13.20 -7.65 13.10
N ILE A 43 -13.99 -8.40 12.33
CA ILE A 43 -15.36 -8.04 11.97
C ILE A 43 -16.25 -8.00 13.22
N ILE A 44 -16.18 -8.99 14.12
CA ILE A 44 -16.93 -8.96 15.40
C ILE A 44 -16.61 -7.70 16.20
N MET A 45 -15.33 -7.30 16.26
CA MET A 45 -14.92 -6.07 16.92
C MET A 45 -15.57 -4.84 16.28
N VAL A 46 -15.52 -4.72 14.95
CA VAL A 46 -16.03 -3.53 14.24
C VAL A 46 -17.57 -3.47 14.21
N GLU A 47 -18.25 -4.61 14.19
CA GLU A 47 -19.72 -4.65 14.10
C GLU A 47 -20.41 -4.43 15.45
N SER A 48 -19.84 -4.93 16.55
CA SER A 48 -20.55 -4.93 17.84
C SER A 48 -19.66 -4.81 19.08
N ASP A 49 -18.34 -4.66 18.92
CA ASP A 49 -17.36 -4.81 19.99
C ASP A 49 -17.41 -6.21 20.66
N GLY A 50 -18.04 -7.20 20.00
CA GLY A 50 -18.34 -8.51 20.59
C GLY A 50 -19.36 -8.49 21.73
N ASN A 51 -20.10 -7.39 21.91
CA ASN A 51 -21.02 -7.18 23.01
C ASN A 51 -22.40 -7.79 22.74
N SER A 52 -22.52 -9.09 23.02
CA SER A 52 -23.76 -9.86 22.90
C SER A 52 -24.91 -9.38 23.79
N GLU A 53 -24.63 -8.62 24.85
CA GLU A 53 -25.67 -8.06 25.73
C GLU A 53 -26.36 -6.86 25.08
N LYS A 54 -25.60 -6.07 24.30
CA LYS A 54 -26.13 -4.96 23.50
C LYS A 54 -26.83 -5.47 22.25
N THR A 55 -26.21 -6.41 21.53
CA THR A 55 -26.84 -7.08 20.40
C THR A 55 -26.36 -8.53 20.30
N PRO A 56 -27.26 -9.52 20.33
CA PRO A 56 -26.88 -10.92 20.10
C PRO A 56 -26.35 -11.17 18.68
N ASP A 57 -26.68 -10.31 17.72
CA ASP A 57 -26.14 -10.36 16.36
C ASP A 57 -24.76 -9.69 16.31
N ILE A 58 -23.78 -10.33 16.95
CA ILE A 58 -22.43 -9.78 17.17
C ILE A 58 -21.61 -9.55 15.88
N MET A 59 -21.99 -10.19 14.76
CA MET A 59 -21.41 -9.97 13.44
C MET A 59 -22.31 -9.14 12.50
N GLN A 60 -23.45 -8.63 13.01
CA GLN A 60 -24.48 -7.95 12.22
C GLN A 60 -24.83 -8.69 10.91
N SER A 61 -24.96 -10.02 11.00
CA SER A 61 -25.09 -10.88 9.82
C SER A 61 -26.53 -11.11 9.38
N SER A 62 -27.54 -10.56 10.09
CA SER A 62 -28.96 -10.68 9.70
C SER A 62 -29.24 -10.16 8.28
N GLU A 63 -28.73 -8.97 7.94
CA GLU A 63 -28.98 -8.33 6.64
C GLU A 63 -28.38 -9.14 5.47
N SER A 64 -27.30 -9.88 5.73
CA SER A 64 -26.68 -10.78 4.73
C SER A 64 -27.60 -11.92 4.30
N GLN A 65 -28.63 -12.25 5.10
CA GLN A 65 -29.66 -13.24 4.79
C GLN A 65 -30.94 -12.60 4.22
N GLY A 66 -30.94 -11.28 4.00
CA GLY A 66 -32.13 -10.52 3.61
C GLY A 66 -33.12 -10.32 4.76
N TRP A 67 -32.71 -10.53 6.00
CA TRP A 67 -33.54 -10.29 7.17
C TRP A 67 -33.37 -8.87 7.71
N PRO A 68 -34.36 -8.35 8.44
CA PRO A 68 -34.21 -7.08 9.15
C PRO A 68 -32.99 -7.09 10.09
N MET A 69 -32.37 -5.93 10.27
CA MET A 69 -31.25 -5.74 11.19
C MET A 69 -31.56 -6.29 12.60
N ASN A 70 -30.58 -6.96 13.22
CA ASN A 70 -30.70 -7.59 14.54
C ASN A 70 -31.80 -8.68 14.65
N THR A 71 -32.17 -9.33 13.56
CA THR A 71 -33.11 -10.47 13.60
C THR A 71 -32.52 -11.66 14.34
N ILE A 72 -31.23 -11.96 14.13
CA ILE A 72 -30.53 -13.04 14.81
C ILE A 72 -30.44 -12.75 16.33
N LYS A 73 -30.92 -13.69 17.15
CA LYS A 73 -30.97 -13.56 18.62
C LYS A 73 -29.97 -14.45 19.36
N ASN A 74 -29.13 -15.17 18.63
CA ASN A 74 -28.12 -16.06 19.19
C ASN A 74 -26.75 -15.71 18.58
N PRO A 75 -25.73 -15.40 19.41
CA PRO A 75 -24.37 -15.13 18.91
C PRO A 75 -23.77 -16.26 18.08
N LYS A 76 -24.11 -17.53 18.37
CA LYS A 76 -23.65 -18.66 17.57
C LYS A 76 -24.20 -18.62 16.14
N ASP A 77 -25.47 -18.29 15.99
CA ASP A 77 -26.09 -18.14 14.67
C ASP A 77 -25.52 -16.92 13.94
N SER A 78 -25.21 -15.84 14.69
CA SER A 78 -24.55 -14.65 14.13
C SER A 78 -23.18 -14.98 13.55
N ILE A 79 -22.36 -15.77 14.26
CA ILE A 79 -21.07 -16.27 13.78
C ILE A 79 -21.27 -17.19 12.58
N TYR A 80 -22.21 -18.14 12.63
CA TYR A 80 -22.51 -19.04 11.51
C TYR A 80 -22.81 -18.28 10.20
N TYR A 81 -23.75 -17.33 10.25
CA TYR A 81 -24.14 -16.56 9.07
C TYR A 81 -23.07 -15.54 8.65
N GLY A 82 -22.33 -14.97 9.61
CA GLY A 82 -21.22 -14.06 9.34
C GLY A 82 -20.07 -14.77 8.62
N VAL A 83 -19.65 -15.94 9.11
CA VAL A 83 -18.64 -16.79 8.45
C VAL A 83 -19.11 -17.20 7.07
N LYS A 84 -20.38 -17.61 6.92
CA LYS A 84 -20.97 -17.99 5.63
C LYS A 84 -20.95 -16.82 4.64
N HIS A 85 -21.25 -15.61 5.09
CA HIS A 85 -21.22 -14.42 4.24
C HIS A 85 -19.81 -14.08 3.79
N LEU A 86 -18.84 -14.05 4.72
CA LEU A 86 -17.44 -13.75 4.43
C LEU A 86 -16.80 -14.82 3.53
N LYS A 87 -17.12 -16.10 3.75
CA LYS A 87 -16.73 -17.19 2.85
C LYS A 87 -17.26 -16.96 1.43
N GLY A 88 -18.53 -16.56 1.30
CA GLY A 88 -19.09 -16.23 -0.01
C GLY A 88 -18.36 -15.08 -0.71
N ALA A 89 -17.91 -14.07 0.04
CA ALA A 89 -17.04 -13.02 -0.49
C ALA A 89 -15.66 -13.57 -0.91
N PHE A 90 -15.05 -14.42 -0.09
CA PHE A 90 -13.78 -15.04 -0.39
C PHE A 90 -13.82 -15.90 -1.67
N ASP A 91 -14.88 -16.70 -1.85
CA ASP A 91 -15.10 -17.50 -3.05
C ASP A 91 -15.31 -16.62 -4.30
N ASP A 92 -16.07 -15.53 -4.17
CA ASP A 92 -16.23 -14.55 -5.26
C ASP A 92 -14.90 -13.89 -5.62
N ALA A 93 -14.08 -13.53 -4.64
CA ALA A 93 -12.76 -12.94 -4.87
C ALA A 93 -11.85 -13.90 -5.66
N LYS A 94 -11.76 -15.18 -5.23
CA LYS A 94 -11.03 -16.23 -5.94
C LYS A 94 -11.50 -16.38 -7.38
N LYS A 95 -12.82 -16.44 -7.60
CA LYS A 95 -13.41 -16.55 -8.95
C LYS A 95 -13.06 -15.36 -9.86
N ASN A 96 -12.90 -14.18 -9.28
CA ASN A 96 -12.58 -12.95 -9.99
C ASN A 96 -11.08 -12.61 -10.03
N GLY A 97 -10.20 -13.51 -9.54
CA GLY A 97 -8.76 -13.28 -9.51
C GLY A 97 -8.32 -12.19 -8.52
N ILE A 98 -9.14 -11.88 -7.52
CA ILE A 98 -8.84 -10.90 -6.47
C ILE A 98 -8.20 -11.64 -5.30
N THR A 99 -6.96 -11.30 -4.99
CA THR A 99 -6.22 -11.83 -3.83
C THR A 99 -6.14 -10.84 -2.68
N ASP A 100 -6.63 -9.61 -2.88
CA ASP A 100 -6.62 -8.55 -1.87
C ASP A 100 -7.65 -8.83 -0.76
N LEU A 101 -7.15 -9.13 0.42
CA LEU A 101 -7.95 -9.41 1.62
C LEU A 101 -8.73 -8.19 2.10
N SER A 102 -8.24 -6.98 1.82
CA SER A 102 -8.94 -5.73 2.14
C SER A 102 -10.21 -5.61 1.30
N ALA A 103 -10.14 -6.00 0.02
CA ALA A 103 -11.31 -6.06 -0.85
C ALA A 103 -12.37 -7.04 -0.33
N ILE A 104 -11.93 -8.23 0.13
CA ILE A 104 -12.80 -9.26 0.69
C ILE A 104 -13.51 -8.75 1.94
N VAL A 105 -12.79 -8.18 2.90
CA VAL A 105 -13.40 -7.63 4.13
C VAL A 105 -14.27 -6.42 3.83
N GLN A 106 -13.85 -5.51 2.95
CA GLN A 106 -14.69 -4.36 2.56
C GLN A 106 -16.02 -4.83 1.96
N SER A 107 -16.02 -5.95 1.24
CA SER A 107 -17.24 -6.53 0.68
C SER A 107 -18.19 -7.13 1.73
N TYR A 108 -17.73 -7.38 2.95
CA TYR A 108 -18.63 -7.73 4.06
C TYR A 108 -19.58 -6.55 4.36
N ASN A 109 -19.06 -5.32 4.36
CA ASN A 109 -19.86 -4.12 4.59
C ASN A 109 -20.63 -3.65 3.35
N PHE A 110 -20.00 -3.66 2.18
CA PHE A 110 -20.63 -3.22 0.93
C PHE A 110 -21.51 -4.26 0.24
N GLY A 111 -21.43 -5.50 0.70
CA GLY A 111 -21.93 -6.66 -0.02
C GLY A 111 -20.98 -7.13 -1.13
N ARG A 112 -21.13 -8.42 -1.45
CA ARG A 112 -20.29 -9.18 -2.40
C ARG A 112 -20.24 -8.62 -3.83
N ALA A 113 -21.21 -7.78 -4.21
CA ALA A 113 -21.23 -7.13 -5.52
C ALA A 113 -20.00 -6.22 -5.75
N TYR A 114 -19.39 -5.70 -4.67
CA TYR A 114 -18.18 -4.89 -4.74
C TYR A 114 -17.02 -5.63 -5.41
N LEU A 115 -16.84 -6.92 -5.14
CA LEU A 115 -15.77 -7.73 -5.74
C LEU A 115 -15.94 -7.87 -7.25
N ARG A 116 -17.17 -8.09 -7.72
CA ARG A 116 -17.47 -8.11 -9.16
C ARG A 116 -17.26 -6.74 -9.80
N TRP A 117 -17.60 -5.67 -9.09
CA TRP A 117 -17.40 -4.31 -9.57
C TRP A 117 -15.90 -3.99 -9.72
N LEU A 118 -15.07 -4.35 -8.74
CA LEU A 118 -13.62 -4.21 -8.81
C LEU A 118 -13.05 -4.92 -10.04
N ALA A 119 -13.39 -6.20 -10.22
CA ALA A 119 -12.93 -7.00 -11.34
C ALA A 119 -13.37 -6.44 -12.70
N SER A 120 -14.64 -6.07 -12.83
CA SER A 120 -15.21 -5.54 -14.08
C SER A 120 -14.59 -4.19 -14.46
N ASN A 121 -14.16 -3.40 -13.47
CA ASN A 121 -13.54 -2.10 -13.68
C ASN A 121 -12.00 -2.14 -13.63
N LYS A 122 -11.41 -3.34 -13.52
CA LYS A 122 -9.95 -3.53 -13.37
C LYS A 122 -9.34 -2.69 -12.25
N LYS A 123 -10.05 -2.60 -11.11
CA LYS A 123 -9.62 -1.86 -9.92
C LYS A 123 -9.17 -2.83 -8.82
N GLN A 124 -8.18 -2.41 -8.05
CA GLN A 124 -7.84 -3.02 -6.77
C GLN A 124 -8.49 -2.22 -5.64
N HIS A 125 -8.66 -2.83 -4.46
CA HIS A 125 -9.22 -2.09 -3.35
C HIS A 125 -8.18 -1.09 -2.81
N SER A 126 -8.67 0.09 -2.50
CA SER A 126 -7.98 1.13 -1.76
C SER A 126 -9.04 2.02 -1.13
N LEU A 127 -8.67 2.83 -0.14
CA LEU A 127 -9.63 3.74 0.50
C LEU A 127 -10.30 4.70 -0.52
N PRO A 128 -9.59 5.32 -1.48
CA PRO A 128 -10.22 6.11 -2.56
C PRO A 128 -11.15 5.29 -3.46
N VAL A 129 -10.83 4.03 -3.75
CA VAL A 129 -11.69 3.16 -4.57
C VAL A 129 -12.95 2.76 -3.81
N ALA A 130 -12.85 2.54 -2.50
CA ALA A 130 -14.00 2.28 -1.64
C ALA A 130 -14.91 3.53 -1.50
N ASP A 131 -14.32 4.72 -1.36
CA ASP A 131 -15.02 6.01 -1.39
C ASP A 131 -15.80 6.18 -2.70
N LEU A 132 -15.13 5.97 -3.84
CA LEU A 132 -15.76 6.03 -5.15
C LEU A 132 -16.95 5.06 -5.27
N TYR A 133 -16.79 3.81 -4.84
CA TYR A 133 -17.88 2.82 -4.89
C TYR A 133 -19.03 3.18 -3.97
N SER A 134 -18.74 3.68 -2.76
CA SER A 134 -19.76 4.17 -1.84
C SER A 134 -20.56 5.32 -2.46
N LYS A 135 -19.88 6.30 -3.05
CA LYS A 135 -20.50 7.48 -3.68
C LYS A 135 -21.35 7.15 -4.90
N THR A 136 -20.84 6.27 -5.77
CA THR A 136 -21.39 6.09 -7.13
C THR A 136 -22.28 4.87 -7.28
N VAL A 137 -22.17 3.89 -6.38
CA VAL A 137 -22.92 2.64 -6.45
C VAL A 137 -23.80 2.46 -5.22
N VAL A 138 -23.21 2.40 -4.03
CA VAL A 138 -23.95 2.04 -2.80
C VAL A 138 -24.96 3.12 -2.43
N ALA A 139 -24.51 4.37 -2.26
CA ALA A 139 -25.37 5.48 -1.87
C ALA A 139 -26.56 5.68 -2.83
N PRO A 140 -26.36 5.74 -4.16
CA PRO A 140 -27.48 5.85 -5.10
C PRO A 140 -28.43 4.65 -5.06
N SER A 141 -27.91 3.43 -4.94
CA SER A 141 -28.75 2.21 -4.86
C SER A 141 -29.70 2.19 -3.66
N LEU A 142 -29.37 2.97 -2.62
CA LEU A 142 -30.15 3.13 -1.40
C LEU A 142 -30.78 4.53 -1.29
N GLY A 143 -30.95 5.24 -2.40
CA GLY A 143 -31.72 6.48 -2.49
C GLY A 143 -30.96 7.78 -2.20
N ASN A 144 -29.65 7.74 -1.97
CA ASN A 144 -28.80 8.92 -1.87
C ASN A 144 -28.12 9.22 -3.22
N THR A 145 -28.87 9.82 -4.14
CA THR A 145 -28.38 10.18 -5.48
C THR A 145 -27.64 11.53 -5.53
N THR A 146 -27.70 12.33 -4.46
CA THR A 146 -27.07 13.66 -4.40
C THR A 146 -25.65 13.63 -3.82
N GLY A 147 -25.20 12.49 -3.29
CA GLY A 147 -23.92 12.40 -2.60
C GLY A 147 -23.95 13.05 -1.21
N ALA A 148 -25.11 13.12 -0.57
CA ALA A 148 -25.26 13.68 0.76
C ALA A 148 -24.35 12.94 1.76
N MET A 149 -23.54 13.69 2.51
CA MET A 149 -22.65 13.16 3.53
C MET A 149 -23.23 13.38 4.93
N VAL A 150 -22.86 12.49 5.85
CA VAL A 150 -23.16 12.59 7.28
C VAL A 150 -21.85 12.58 8.06
N ARG A 151 -21.83 13.32 9.17
CA ARG A 151 -20.66 13.38 10.05
C ARG A 151 -20.35 11.99 10.61
N TYR A 152 -19.09 11.64 10.60
CA TYR A 152 -18.54 10.38 11.08
C TYR A 152 -17.21 10.64 11.78
N SER A 153 -17.24 10.74 13.10
CA SER A 153 -16.11 11.18 13.93
C SER A 153 -15.04 10.10 14.15
N ASN A 154 -15.02 9.02 13.36
CA ASN A 154 -13.98 8.01 13.46
C ASN A 154 -12.61 8.66 13.10
N PRO A 155 -11.54 8.44 13.87
CA PRO A 155 -10.24 9.05 13.61
C PRO A 155 -9.69 8.84 12.19
N ILE A 156 -9.93 7.66 11.59
CA ILE A 156 -9.53 7.38 10.20
C ILE A 156 -10.28 8.32 9.24
N ALA A 157 -11.58 8.50 9.44
CA ALA A 157 -12.39 9.38 8.61
C ALA A 157 -11.99 10.85 8.78
N VAL A 158 -11.69 11.27 10.02
CA VAL A 158 -11.20 12.63 10.31
C VAL A 158 -9.89 12.89 9.58
N ALA A 159 -8.93 11.95 9.65
CA ALA A 159 -7.65 12.07 8.98
C ALA A 159 -7.77 12.09 7.45
N TYR A 160 -8.70 11.32 6.88
CA TYR A 160 -8.86 11.20 5.43
C TYR A 160 -9.63 12.37 4.79
N ASN A 161 -10.77 12.77 5.37
CA ASN A 161 -11.67 13.75 4.73
C ASN A 161 -12.35 14.74 5.70
N GLY A 162 -11.84 14.87 6.93
CA GLY A 162 -12.44 15.72 7.96
C GLY A 162 -13.63 15.10 8.70
N GLY A 163 -13.90 13.80 8.50
CA GLY A 163 -14.83 13.02 9.33
C GLY A 163 -16.21 12.89 8.73
N TYR A 164 -16.29 12.40 7.50
CA TYR A 164 -17.55 12.23 6.76
C TYR A 164 -17.64 10.89 6.03
N ARG A 165 -18.88 10.41 5.89
CA ARG A 165 -19.24 9.31 4.98
C ARG A 165 -20.54 9.62 4.26
N TYR A 166 -20.83 8.94 3.15
CA TYR A 166 -22.11 9.12 2.45
C TYR A 166 -23.27 8.52 3.25
N LYS A 167 -24.38 9.25 3.34
CA LYS A 167 -25.66 8.71 3.81
C LYS A 167 -26.03 7.52 2.93
N ASN A 168 -26.45 6.41 3.54
CA ASN A 168 -26.79 5.17 2.83
C ASN A 168 -25.66 4.63 1.92
N GLY A 169 -24.40 5.01 2.15
CA GLY A 169 -23.27 4.62 1.31
C GLY A 169 -22.49 3.40 1.80
N GLY A 170 -22.93 2.74 2.87
CA GLY A 170 -22.07 1.84 3.65
C GLY A 170 -20.99 2.61 4.40
N ASN A 171 -19.94 1.91 4.84
CA ASN A 171 -18.76 2.48 5.47
C ASN A 171 -17.53 2.20 4.59
N PHE A 172 -17.13 3.16 3.76
CA PHE A 172 -15.96 2.98 2.90
C PHE A 172 -14.63 2.93 3.65
N PHE A 173 -14.61 3.22 4.96
CA PHE A 173 -13.45 3.03 5.84
C PHE A 173 -13.39 1.62 6.45
N TYR A 174 -14.33 0.74 6.14
CA TYR A 174 -14.52 -0.51 6.89
C TYR A 174 -13.27 -1.40 6.96
N ALA A 175 -12.62 -1.66 5.81
CA ALA A 175 -11.38 -2.43 5.79
C ALA A 175 -10.28 -1.76 6.62
N GLU A 176 -10.14 -0.43 6.55
CA GLU A 176 -9.16 0.33 7.34
C GLU A 176 -9.42 0.26 8.85
N ILE A 177 -10.68 0.20 9.26
CA ILE A 177 -11.05 0.02 10.67
C ILE A 177 -10.74 -1.41 11.11
N VAL A 178 -11.08 -2.43 10.31
CA VAL A 178 -10.77 -3.84 10.64
C VAL A 178 -9.25 -4.08 10.68
N LYS A 179 -8.47 -3.42 9.81
CA LYS A 179 -6.99 -3.43 9.83
C LYS A 179 -6.36 -2.94 11.13
N GLN A 180 -7.10 -2.22 11.98
CA GLN A 180 -6.62 -1.88 13.32
C GLN A 180 -6.52 -3.12 14.23
N TYR A 181 -7.26 -4.19 13.91
CA TYR A 181 -7.41 -5.39 14.74
C TYR A 181 -6.92 -6.69 14.11
N VAL A 182 -6.71 -6.67 12.80
CA VAL A 182 -6.28 -7.84 12.02
C VAL A 182 -5.16 -7.44 11.11
N ASP A 183 -4.22 -8.36 10.90
CA ASP A 183 -3.23 -8.19 9.85
C ASP A 183 -3.74 -8.67 8.50
N PHE A 184 -3.72 -7.80 7.51
CA PHE A 184 -4.25 -8.11 6.18
C PHE A 184 -3.19 -8.65 5.24
N ASP A 185 -1.94 -8.68 5.69
CA ASP A 185 -0.81 -9.21 4.95
C ASP A 185 -0.80 -10.74 5.08
N GLY A 186 -1.72 -11.39 4.37
CA GLY A 186 -1.72 -12.83 4.21
C GLY A 186 -0.41 -13.30 3.58
N GLY A 187 0.52 -13.79 4.41
CA GLY A 187 1.73 -14.48 3.94
C GLY A 187 3.04 -13.70 4.00
N THR A 188 3.14 -12.64 4.79
CA THR A 188 4.42 -12.07 5.23
C THR A 188 4.23 -11.57 6.65
N ASN A 189 5.04 -12.05 7.59
CA ASN A 189 5.05 -11.54 8.97
C ASN A 189 4.95 -10.00 8.95
N PRO A 190 3.97 -9.34 9.57
CA PRO A 190 3.95 -7.88 9.67
C PRO A 190 5.08 -7.35 10.56
N SER A 191 5.71 -8.21 11.36
CA SER A 191 7.00 -7.90 12.01
C SER A 191 8.21 -8.11 11.10
N GLU A 192 8.08 -8.76 9.94
CA GLU A 192 9.13 -8.87 8.91
C GLU A 192 8.85 -7.95 7.72
N ASN A 193 7.61 -7.48 7.52
CA ASN A 193 7.23 -6.55 6.44
C ASN A 193 7.23 -5.08 6.87
N LYS A 194 7.25 -4.80 8.18
CA LYS A 194 7.62 -3.48 8.72
C LYS A 194 9.09 -3.38 9.06
N GLU A 195 9.70 -4.50 9.42
CA GLU A 195 11.14 -4.53 9.64
C GLU A 195 11.83 -4.71 8.30
N PRO A 196 12.83 -3.88 7.99
CA PRO A 196 13.66 -4.08 6.80
C PRO A 196 14.40 -5.43 6.90
N SER A 197 14.73 -6.00 5.75
CA SER A 197 15.69 -7.09 5.63
C SER A 197 16.95 -6.80 6.45
N GLU A 198 17.59 -7.83 6.99
CA GLU A 198 18.74 -7.64 7.90
C GLU A 198 19.84 -6.77 7.29
N TRP A 199 20.10 -6.96 5.99
CA TRP A 199 21.08 -6.21 5.22
C TRP A 199 20.71 -4.73 5.04
N ALA A 200 19.41 -4.39 5.06
CA ALA A 200 18.89 -3.04 4.88
C ALA A 200 18.61 -2.32 6.22
N ARG A 201 18.67 -3.02 7.36
CA ARG A 201 18.25 -2.49 8.68
C ARG A 201 18.93 -1.17 9.07
N SER A 202 20.24 -1.06 8.85
CA SER A 202 21.00 0.17 9.11
C SER A 202 20.60 1.31 8.17
N ALA A 203 20.32 1.00 6.90
CA ALA A 203 19.87 1.99 5.92
C ALA A 203 18.46 2.48 6.24
N TRP A 204 17.56 1.57 6.58
CA TRP A 204 16.18 1.89 6.95
C TRP A 204 16.09 2.78 8.18
N LYS A 205 16.86 2.47 9.23
CA LYS A 205 16.97 3.32 10.43
C LYS A 205 17.44 4.73 10.07
N TRP A 206 18.48 4.83 9.22
CA TRP A 206 18.94 6.11 8.70
C TRP A 206 17.85 6.83 7.88
N GLY A 207 17.08 6.11 7.07
CA GLY A 207 15.95 6.66 6.31
C GLY A 207 14.86 7.25 7.21
N LEU A 208 14.52 6.58 8.32
CA LEU A 208 13.58 7.08 9.33
C LEU A 208 14.11 8.33 10.02
N GLU A 209 15.38 8.32 10.46
CA GLU A 209 16.04 9.46 11.10
C GLU A 209 16.10 10.70 10.19
N LYS A 210 16.22 10.48 8.87
CA LYS A 210 16.26 11.52 7.85
C LYS A 210 14.88 11.89 7.28
N GLY A 211 13.81 11.22 7.73
CA GLY A 211 12.44 11.41 7.24
C GLY A 211 12.24 11.08 5.76
N ILE A 212 13.11 10.23 5.19
CA ILE A 212 12.95 9.70 3.82
C ILE A 212 11.76 8.74 3.80
N VAL A 213 11.65 7.92 4.85
CA VAL A 213 10.57 6.97 5.12
C VAL A 213 9.87 7.32 6.44
N ASP A 214 8.62 6.89 6.58
CA ASP A 214 7.74 7.16 7.73
C ASP A 214 6.82 5.95 8.03
N GLY A 215 5.83 6.13 8.90
CA GLY A 215 4.88 5.07 9.27
C GLY A 215 3.99 4.54 8.14
N ASN A 216 4.00 5.19 6.96
CA ASN A 216 3.29 4.74 5.76
C ASN A 216 4.22 4.06 4.76
N SER A 217 5.51 3.95 5.06
CA SER A 217 6.53 3.33 4.22
C SER A 217 6.60 1.82 4.49
N HIS A 218 6.88 1.04 3.44
CA HIS A 218 6.88 -0.42 3.47
C HIS A 218 8.22 -0.92 2.94
N PRO A 219 9.15 -1.43 3.78
CA PRO A 219 10.49 -1.86 3.34
C PRO A 219 10.47 -2.78 2.11
N HIS A 220 9.53 -3.73 2.07
CA HIS A 220 9.37 -4.69 0.98
C HIS A 220 8.37 -4.25 -0.10
N GLY A 221 7.79 -3.05 0.05
CA GLY A 221 6.86 -2.46 -0.91
C GLY A 221 7.55 -2.17 -2.23
N THR A 222 6.89 -2.52 -3.33
CA THR A 222 7.41 -2.24 -4.69
C THR A 222 7.36 -0.73 -4.95
N VAL A 223 8.48 -0.18 -5.42
CA VAL A 223 8.58 1.23 -5.81
C VAL A 223 8.06 1.40 -7.23
N VAL A 224 7.09 2.29 -7.39
CA VAL A 224 6.71 2.87 -8.69
C VAL A 224 7.34 4.25 -8.85
N GLU A 225 7.41 4.79 -10.08
CA GLU A 225 8.12 6.06 -10.32
C GLU A 225 7.58 7.21 -9.44
N GLU A 226 6.26 7.28 -9.19
CA GLU A 226 5.69 8.32 -8.32
C GLU A 226 6.09 8.19 -6.84
N ILE A 227 6.33 6.97 -6.36
CA ILE A 227 6.91 6.71 -5.02
C ILE A 227 8.37 7.15 -4.99
N LEU A 228 9.15 6.79 -6.01
CA LEU A 228 10.56 7.19 -6.12
C LEU A 228 10.69 8.73 -6.11
N VAL A 229 9.91 9.43 -6.95
CA VAL A 229 9.94 10.89 -7.01
C VAL A 229 9.51 11.52 -5.68
N HIS A 230 8.48 10.99 -5.02
CA HIS A 230 8.06 11.46 -3.71
C HIS A 230 9.13 11.25 -2.63
N MET A 231 9.81 10.10 -2.59
CA MET A 231 10.92 9.86 -1.67
C MET A 231 12.11 10.78 -1.94
N LEU A 232 12.44 11.04 -3.21
CA LEU A 232 13.45 12.04 -3.59
C LEU A 232 13.05 13.47 -3.18
N GLN A 233 11.76 13.80 -3.24
CA GLN A 233 11.25 15.08 -2.75
C GLN A 233 11.37 15.18 -1.21
N ARG A 234 11.13 14.10 -0.46
CA ARG A 234 11.36 14.06 0.99
C ARG A 234 12.84 14.26 1.33
N VAL A 235 13.74 13.61 0.59
CA VAL A 235 15.19 13.82 0.70
C VAL A 235 15.54 15.30 0.54
N TYR A 236 14.96 15.98 -0.46
CA TYR A 236 15.15 17.40 -0.71
C TYR A 236 14.55 18.28 0.41
N ASN A 237 13.30 18.06 0.77
CA ASN A 237 12.57 18.87 1.76
C ASN A 237 13.18 18.77 3.17
N ASN A 238 13.64 17.58 3.54
CA ASN A 238 14.27 17.33 4.84
C ASN A 238 15.76 17.68 4.85
N LYS A 239 16.30 18.20 3.72
CA LYS A 239 17.71 18.58 3.57
C LYS A 239 18.65 17.43 3.94
N VAL A 240 18.26 16.21 3.56
CA VAL A 240 19.09 15.02 3.71
C VAL A 240 20.37 15.20 2.90
N PHE A 241 20.20 15.77 1.70
CA PHE A 241 21.26 16.36 0.88
C PHE A 241 21.01 17.86 0.74
N LEU A 242 22.08 18.65 0.74
CA LEU A 242 22.06 20.08 0.42
C LEU A 242 21.78 20.25 -1.08
N GLY A 243 20.70 20.95 -1.44
CA GLY A 243 20.39 21.32 -2.83
C GLY A 243 20.76 22.77 -3.14
N THR A 244 21.08 23.07 -4.40
CA THR A 244 21.29 24.45 -4.86
C THR A 244 19.98 25.18 -5.24
N GLY A 245 18.86 24.45 -5.26
CA GLY A 245 17.54 24.98 -5.58
C GLY A 245 17.32 25.33 -7.06
N SER A 246 18.31 25.15 -7.93
CA SER A 246 18.19 25.51 -9.36
C SER A 246 17.09 24.71 -10.05
N ALA A 247 16.17 25.41 -10.72
CA ALA A 247 15.23 24.80 -11.65
C ALA A 247 15.93 24.61 -12.99
N VAL A 248 15.64 23.51 -13.68
CA VAL A 248 16.19 23.28 -15.01
C VAL A 248 15.24 23.95 -16.02
N SER A 249 15.76 24.81 -16.91
CA SER A 249 14.93 25.51 -17.90
C SER A 249 14.64 24.58 -19.08
N PHE A 250 13.54 23.86 -19.03
CA PHE A 250 12.90 23.26 -20.20
C PHE A 250 11.48 23.79 -20.33
N ALA A 251 10.93 23.79 -21.54
CA ALA A 251 9.50 23.91 -21.73
C ALA A 251 8.85 22.74 -20.98
N ILE A 252 8.25 23.02 -19.83
CA ILE A 252 7.56 22.01 -19.02
C ILE A 252 6.31 21.64 -19.82
N ASP A 253 6.41 20.61 -20.65
CA ASP A 253 5.24 19.93 -21.19
C ASP A 253 4.55 19.26 -20.00
N THR A 254 3.54 19.91 -19.44
CA THR A 254 2.75 19.39 -18.32
C THR A 254 1.79 18.29 -18.76
N SER A 255 1.84 17.84 -20.03
CA SER A 255 1.11 16.67 -20.47
C SER A 255 1.81 15.40 -19.98
N TYR A 256 1.14 14.68 -19.07
CA TYR A 256 1.61 13.38 -18.60
C TYR A 256 1.35 12.33 -19.68
N ARG A 257 2.30 12.21 -20.63
CA ARG A 257 2.14 11.34 -21.81
C ARG A 257 1.81 9.89 -21.45
N ASN A 258 2.29 9.42 -20.31
CA ASN A 258 2.13 8.05 -19.84
C ASN A 258 1.21 7.93 -18.61
N GLY A 259 0.23 8.84 -18.49
CA GLY A 259 -0.80 8.82 -17.43
C GLY A 259 -0.52 9.80 -16.30
N GLU A 260 -1.58 10.32 -15.68
CA GLU A 260 -1.45 11.28 -14.57
C GLU A 260 -0.92 10.60 -13.30
N PRO A 261 -0.02 11.24 -12.54
CA PRO A 261 0.35 10.77 -11.21
C PRO A 261 -0.85 10.77 -10.26
N SER A 262 -0.82 9.89 -9.27
CA SER A 262 -1.79 9.86 -8.18
C SER A 262 -1.89 11.23 -7.50
N GLU A 263 -3.07 11.57 -6.97
CA GLU A 263 -3.31 12.90 -6.40
C GLU A 263 -2.31 13.27 -5.30
N TRP A 264 -1.93 12.29 -4.47
CA TRP A 264 -0.95 12.46 -3.39
C TRP A 264 0.48 12.72 -3.90
N ALA A 265 0.80 12.30 -5.13
CA ALA A 265 2.11 12.43 -5.74
C ALA A 265 2.22 13.60 -6.72
N ARG A 266 1.13 14.33 -7.03
CA ARG A 266 1.11 15.40 -8.04
C ARG A 266 2.15 16.50 -7.77
N ASP A 267 2.29 16.95 -6.52
CA ASP A 267 3.25 17.99 -6.17
C ASP A 267 4.70 17.48 -6.27
N ALA A 268 4.95 16.23 -5.86
CA ALA A 268 6.23 15.57 -6.02
C ALA A 268 6.59 15.41 -7.50
N TRP A 269 5.62 14.99 -8.31
CA TRP A 269 5.80 14.79 -9.73
C TRP A 269 6.10 16.10 -10.46
N LYS A 270 5.36 17.17 -10.14
CA LYS A 270 5.63 18.51 -10.68
C LYS A 270 7.03 18.98 -10.30
N TRP A 271 7.43 18.79 -9.04
CA TRP A 271 8.80 19.07 -8.59
C TRP A 271 9.84 18.23 -9.35
N GLY A 272 9.57 16.94 -9.56
CA GLY A 272 10.43 16.03 -10.32
C GLY A 272 10.59 16.48 -11.77
N LEU A 273 9.51 16.96 -12.39
CA LEU A 273 9.55 17.60 -13.71
C LEU A 273 10.43 18.84 -13.64
N GLU A 274 10.20 19.80 -12.73
CA GLU A 274 10.99 21.05 -12.59
C GLU A 274 12.50 20.81 -12.33
N LYS A 275 12.84 19.70 -11.69
CA LYS A 275 14.22 19.27 -11.41
C LYS A 275 14.83 18.39 -12.50
N GLY A 276 14.06 18.05 -13.55
CA GLY A 276 14.49 17.20 -14.66
C GLY A 276 14.81 15.77 -14.24
N ILE A 277 14.20 15.30 -13.15
CA ILE A 277 14.32 13.92 -12.66
C ILE A 277 13.47 13.00 -13.54
N VAL A 278 12.26 13.45 -13.87
CA VAL A 278 11.31 12.79 -14.77
C VAL A 278 11.09 13.65 -16.03
N ASP A 279 10.67 13.00 -17.12
CA ASP A 279 10.38 13.66 -18.40
C ASP A 279 9.17 13.00 -19.10
N GLY A 280 8.95 13.32 -20.37
CA GLY A 280 7.84 12.76 -21.17
C GLY A 280 7.90 11.25 -21.41
N ASN A 281 8.99 10.57 -21.05
CA ASN A 281 9.13 9.11 -21.11
C ASN A 281 8.91 8.44 -19.76
N SER A 282 8.73 9.20 -18.68
CA SER A 282 8.44 8.69 -17.34
C SER A 282 7.00 8.18 -17.22
N HIS A 283 6.77 7.18 -16.37
CA HIS A 283 5.49 6.51 -16.15
C HIS A 283 5.15 6.52 -14.65
N PRO A 284 4.27 7.42 -14.14
CA PRO A 284 4.01 7.53 -12.70
C PRO A 284 3.69 6.21 -11.99
N HIS A 285 2.90 5.35 -12.64
CA HIS A 285 2.46 4.05 -12.13
C HIS A 285 3.35 2.88 -12.57
N GLY A 286 4.45 3.16 -13.27
CA GLY A 286 5.39 2.14 -13.75
C GLY A 286 6.25 1.61 -12.61
N GLU A 287 6.43 0.29 -12.55
CA GLU A 287 7.36 -0.34 -11.60
C GLU A 287 8.81 0.13 -11.89
N VAL A 288 9.53 0.49 -10.84
CA VAL A 288 10.94 0.89 -10.94
C VAL A 288 11.81 -0.34 -10.87
N THR A 289 12.60 -0.57 -11.92
CA THR A 289 13.73 -1.50 -11.90
C THR A 289 15.01 -0.79 -11.43
N GLU A 290 16.05 -1.53 -11.05
CA GLU A 290 17.31 -0.90 -10.63
C GLU A 290 17.90 -0.01 -11.74
N GLU A 291 17.76 -0.38 -13.02
CA GLU A 291 18.25 0.45 -14.12
C GLU A 291 17.48 1.77 -14.28
N ILE A 292 16.17 1.79 -14.00
CA ILE A 292 15.36 3.02 -13.93
C ILE A 292 15.81 3.87 -12.74
N LEU A 293 15.97 3.26 -11.57
CA LEU A 293 16.44 3.97 -10.37
C LEU A 293 17.79 4.64 -10.61
N VAL A 294 18.78 3.89 -11.12
CA VAL A 294 20.12 4.41 -11.36
C VAL A 294 20.11 5.53 -12.40
N HIS A 295 19.30 5.39 -13.47
CA HIS A 295 19.13 6.44 -14.46
C HIS A 295 18.50 7.72 -13.87
N MET A 296 17.48 7.60 -13.02
CA MET A 296 16.88 8.76 -12.34
C MET A 296 17.85 9.42 -11.36
N LEU A 297 18.67 8.64 -10.62
CA LEU A 297 19.72 9.18 -9.75
C LEU A 297 20.83 9.86 -10.55
N GLN A 298 21.16 9.38 -11.75
CA GLN A 298 22.09 10.05 -12.65
C GLN A 298 21.54 11.41 -13.12
N ARG A 299 20.23 11.50 -13.42
CA ARG A 299 19.58 12.79 -13.74
C ARG A 299 19.62 13.75 -12.56
N VAL A 300 19.34 13.28 -11.34
CA VAL A 300 19.48 14.04 -10.09
C VAL A 300 20.89 14.63 -9.96
N TYR A 301 21.92 13.83 -10.23
CA TYR A 301 23.32 14.25 -10.20
C TYR A 301 23.66 15.28 -11.30
N ASN A 302 23.32 14.97 -12.55
CA ASN A 302 23.64 15.82 -13.71
C ASN A 302 22.94 17.18 -13.64
N ASN A 303 21.71 17.21 -13.12
CA ASN A 303 20.93 18.43 -12.96
C ASN A 303 21.25 19.18 -11.66
N LYS A 304 22.20 18.67 -10.85
CA LYS A 304 22.63 19.28 -9.58
C LYS A 304 21.47 19.54 -8.63
N VAL A 305 20.50 18.62 -8.60
CA VAL A 305 19.36 18.67 -7.67
C VAL A 305 19.88 18.67 -6.23
N PHE A 306 20.92 17.86 -6.00
CA PHE A 306 21.72 17.83 -4.78
C PHE A 306 23.17 18.24 -5.06
N SER A 307 23.83 18.79 -4.06
CA SER A 307 25.25 19.11 -4.08
C SER A 307 26.05 17.82 -4.05
N GLY A 308 27.14 17.73 -4.82
CA GLY A 308 27.99 16.54 -4.87
C GLY A 308 29.45 16.93 -4.85
N THR A 309 30.31 16.05 -4.34
CA THR A 309 31.76 16.14 -4.57
C THR A 309 32.14 15.29 -5.76
N GLY A 310 32.60 15.92 -6.82
CA GLY A 310 33.08 15.26 -8.03
C GLY A 310 34.42 14.54 -7.85
N SER A 311 34.59 13.71 -6.82
CA SER A 311 35.75 12.83 -6.74
C SER A 311 35.41 11.49 -7.37
N SER A 312 35.92 11.27 -8.57
CA SER A 312 36.01 9.96 -9.21
C SER A 312 37.00 9.08 -8.44
N GLY A 313 36.52 8.35 -7.44
CA GLY A 313 37.28 7.24 -6.87
C GLY A 313 37.44 6.17 -7.95
N ALA A 314 38.67 5.74 -8.22
CA ALA A 314 38.91 4.67 -9.18
C ALA A 314 38.40 3.34 -8.60
N PHE A 315 37.32 2.80 -9.15
CA PHE A 315 36.82 1.46 -8.81
C PHE A 315 36.44 0.67 -10.08
N VAL A 316 37.07 -0.52 -10.16
CA VAL A 316 36.89 -1.69 -11.04
C VAL A 316 36.42 -1.45 -12.49
N THR A 317 37.38 -1.56 -13.41
CA THR A 317 37.19 -1.46 -14.88
C THR A 317 36.81 -2.77 -15.58
N ASN A 318 36.46 -3.83 -14.85
CA ASN A 318 35.97 -5.08 -15.42
C ASN A 318 34.57 -5.37 -14.88
N VAL A 319 33.56 -4.77 -15.53
CA VAL A 319 32.17 -5.00 -15.18
C VAL A 319 31.69 -6.23 -15.94
N SER A 320 31.86 -7.41 -15.35
CA SER A 320 30.98 -8.54 -15.71
C SER A 320 29.62 -8.25 -15.07
N TYR A 321 28.58 -8.04 -15.86
CA TYR A 321 27.22 -7.88 -15.36
C TYR A 321 26.70 -9.24 -14.91
N GLN A 322 27.02 -9.61 -13.66
CA GLN A 322 26.76 -10.96 -13.13
C GLN A 322 25.28 -11.35 -13.21
N ASN A 323 24.39 -10.37 -13.15
CA ASN A 323 22.94 -10.55 -13.12
C ASN A 323 22.23 -10.04 -14.40
N GLY A 324 22.94 -10.04 -15.53
CA GLY A 324 22.42 -9.65 -16.84
C GLY A 324 22.78 -8.22 -17.24
N GLU A 325 22.85 -7.99 -18.54
CA GLU A 325 23.20 -6.69 -19.13
C GLU A 325 22.07 -5.66 -18.92
N PRO A 326 22.37 -4.40 -18.56
CA PRO A 326 21.38 -3.33 -18.56
C PRO A 326 20.87 -3.06 -19.97
N SER A 327 19.64 -2.57 -20.06
CA SER A 327 19.05 -2.09 -21.31
C SER A 327 19.96 -1.05 -21.97
N GLU A 328 19.96 -0.98 -23.30
CA GLU A 328 20.88 -0.11 -24.05
C GLU A 328 20.81 1.35 -23.60
N TRP A 329 19.60 1.84 -23.31
CA TRP A 329 19.35 3.20 -22.84
C TRP A 329 19.88 3.48 -21.43
N ALA A 330 20.10 2.44 -20.62
CA ALA A 330 20.55 2.55 -19.24
C ALA A 330 22.05 2.27 -19.04
N ARG A 331 22.77 1.81 -20.07
CA ARG A 331 24.19 1.41 -19.98
C ARG A 331 25.09 2.48 -19.37
N ASP A 332 24.96 3.73 -19.82
CA ASP A 332 25.77 4.85 -19.32
C ASP A 332 25.44 5.19 -17.87
N ALA A 333 24.15 5.14 -17.50
CA ALA A 333 23.72 5.31 -16.12
C ALA A 333 24.24 4.19 -15.23
N TRP A 334 24.18 2.94 -15.70
CA TRP A 334 24.67 1.77 -14.97
C TRP A 334 26.18 1.84 -14.73
N LYS A 335 26.95 2.20 -15.76
CA LYS A 335 28.40 2.42 -15.63
C LYS A 335 28.69 3.52 -14.61
N TRP A 336 27.99 4.65 -14.70
CA TRP A 336 28.10 5.74 -13.72
C TRP A 336 27.76 5.28 -12.30
N GLY A 337 26.71 4.46 -12.13
CA GLY A 337 26.31 3.93 -10.83
C GLY A 337 27.39 3.06 -10.17
N LEU A 338 28.06 2.23 -10.97
CA LEU A 338 29.20 1.42 -10.54
C LEU A 338 30.41 2.30 -10.19
N GLU A 339 30.75 3.28 -11.03
CA GLU A 339 31.84 4.24 -10.77
C GLU A 339 31.62 5.09 -9.51
N LYS A 340 30.35 5.40 -9.20
CA LYS A 340 29.95 6.10 -7.96
C LYS A 340 29.75 5.17 -6.76
N GLY A 341 29.87 3.86 -6.95
CA GLY A 341 29.69 2.85 -5.92
C GLY A 341 28.28 2.80 -5.31
N ILE A 342 27.26 3.30 -6.01
CA ILE A 342 25.88 3.27 -5.55
C ILE A 342 25.22 1.91 -5.85
N ILE A 343 25.77 1.19 -6.82
CA ILE A 343 25.45 -0.20 -7.18
C ILE A 343 26.73 -1.05 -7.23
N ASP A 344 26.61 -2.38 -7.18
CA ASP A 344 27.75 -3.30 -7.17
C ASP A 344 27.44 -4.61 -7.93
N GLY A 345 28.30 -5.63 -7.81
CA GLY A 345 28.13 -6.92 -8.50
C GLY A 345 26.86 -7.70 -8.14
N ASN A 346 26.20 -7.37 -7.02
CA ASN A 346 24.92 -7.96 -6.60
C ASN A 346 23.71 -7.19 -7.14
N SER A 347 23.90 -6.08 -7.85
CA SER A 347 22.80 -5.33 -8.47
C SER A 347 22.25 -6.05 -9.70
N HIS A 348 20.94 -5.91 -9.93
CA HIS A 348 20.21 -6.58 -11.01
C HIS A 348 19.52 -5.51 -11.88
N PRO A 349 20.00 -5.20 -13.11
CA PRO A 349 19.41 -4.13 -13.92
C PRO A 349 17.90 -4.22 -14.09
N HIS A 350 17.39 -5.42 -14.32
CA HIS A 350 15.96 -5.72 -14.51
C HIS A 350 15.25 -6.11 -13.20
N GLY A 351 15.95 -6.08 -12.06
CA GLY A 351 15.41 -6.40 -10.75
C GLY A 351 14.47 -5.31 -10.26
N LYS A 352 13.36 -5.73 -9.63
CA LYS A 352 12.40 -4.80 -9.03
C LYS A 352 13.01 -4.09 -7.82
N VAL A 353 12.77 -2.79 -7.71
CA VAL A 353 13.18 -1.99 -6.57
C VAL A 353 12.08 -2.01 -5.50
N THR A 354 12.47 -2.38 -4.28
CA THR A 354 11.66 -2.17 -3.07
C THR A 354 12.09 -0.90 -2.34
N GLU A 355 11.28 -0.39 -1.41
CA GLU A 355 11.63 0.81 -0.65
C GLU A 355 12.95 0.63 0.14
N GLU A 356 13.23 -0.58 0.66
CA GLU A 356 14.49 -0.86 1.36
C GLU A 356 15.72 -0.82 0.44
N ILE A 357 15.58 -1.28 -0.81
CA ILE A 357 16.62 -1.16 -1.84
C ILE A 357 16.86 0.32 -2.16
N LEU A 358 15.79 1.10 -2.34
CA LEU A 358 15.88 2.53 -2.59
C LEU A 358 16.59 3.27 -1.44
N VAL A 359 16.18 3.05 -0.19
CA VAL A 359 16.80 3.69 0.98
C VAL A 359 18.27 3.29 1.12
N HIS A 360 18.61 2.03 0.87
CA HIS A 360 20.00 1.57 0.89
C HIS A 360 20.86 2.22 -0.20
N ILE A 361 20.35 2.36 -1.42
CA ILE A 361 21.06 3.05 -2.50
C ILE A 361 21.23 4.55 -2.16
N LEU A 362 20.22 5.21 -1.61
CA LEU A 362 20.33 6.60 -1.13
C LEU A 362 21.38 6.75 -0.01
N GLN A 363 21.47 5.76 0.88
CA GLN A 363 22.53 5.73 1.90
C GLN A 363 23.92 5.59 1.27
N ARG A 364 24.09 4.74 0.24
CA ARG A 364 25.35 4.63 -0.52
C ARG A 364 25.72 5.94 -1.22
N CYS A 365 24.75 6.65 -1.79
CA CYS A 365 24.98 7.98 -2.35
C CYS A 365 25.59 8.94 -1.32
N THR A 366 25.12 8.86 -0.07
CA THR A 366 25.64 9.64 1.07
C THR A 366 27.07 9.20 1.42
N ASN A 367 27.25 7.90 1.65
CA ASN A 367 28.51 7.34 2.14
C ASN A 367 29.67 7.53 1.14
N ASN A 368 29.36 7.51 -0.15
CA ASN A 368 30.35 7.68 -1.21
C ASN A 368 30.48 9.15 -1.67
N GLY A 369 29.79 10.09 -1.01
CA GLY A 369 29.87 11.52 -1.32
C GLY A 369 29.34 11.91 -2.70
N VAL A 370 28.44 11.08 -3.27
CA VAL A 370 27.73 11.36 -4.53
C VAL A 370 26.79 12.54 -4.35
N PHE A 371 26.04 12.51 -3.23
CA PHE A 371 25.20 13.61 -2.77
C PHE A 371 25.64 14.01 -1.35
N LYS A 372 25.63 15.30 -1.07
CA LYS A 372 25.95 15.94 0.22
C LYS A 372 24.80 16.79 0.66
#